data_AF-A0A7T8APD4-F1
#
_entry.id   AF-A0A7T8APD4-F1
#
_cell.length_a   1.000
_cell.length_b   1.000
_cell.length_c   1.000
_cell.angle_alpha   90.00
_cell.angle_beta   90.00
_cell.angle_gamma   90.00
#
_symmetry.space_group_name_H-M   'P 1'
#
loop_
_entity.id
_entity.type
_entity.pdbx_description
1 polymer ?
#
loop_
_entity_poly.entity_id
_entity_poly.type
_entity_poly.pdbx_seq_one_letter_code
_entity_poly.pdbx_strand_id
1 'polypeptide(L)'
;MKYLKYFSGISLLLLLTACNSPETPAPDYQGNWKNTLENPKLENILVISKNGENYFITNTIKDKESGKTDKKNPMPASVADNGLLQINSGTGVVDFAIDEKTGNLVGSGSVYKKAK
;
A
#
# COMPACT_ATOMS: atom_id res chain seq x y z
N MET A 1 39.73 -8.13 61.25
CA MET A 1 38.67 -8.84 60.51
C MET A 1 38.41 -8.10 59.21
N LYS A 2 38.33 -8.88 58.12
CA LYS A 2 37.48 -8.70 56.93
C LYS A 2 37.69 -7.46 56.05
N TYR A 3 38.52 -7.70 55.03
CA TYR A 3 38.30 -7.36 53.63
C TYR A 3 36.82 -7.22 53.27
N LEU A 4 36.48 -6.24 52.43
CA LEU A 4 35.70 -6.47 51.22
C LEU A 4 35.73 -5.24 50.29
N LYS A 5 36.45 -5.42 49.19
CA LYS A 5 36.30 -4.67 47.95
C LYS A 5 34.95 -5.07 47.34
N TYR A 6 34.13 -4.09 46.97
CA TYR A 6 33.02 -4.26 46.03
C TYR A 6 33.09 -3.07 45.06
N PHE A 7 33.75 -3.22 43.91
CA PHE A 7 33.18 -3.72 42.65
C PHE A 7 31.90 -3.00 42.23
N SER A 8 32.05 -2.20 41.17
CA SER A 8 31.13 -2.07 40.03
C SER A 8 29.64 -1.93 40.33
N GLY A 9 29.14 -0.72 40.13
CA GLY A 9 27.72 -0.44 39.96
C GLY A 9 27.50 0.70 38.97
N ILE A 10 28.12 0.63 37.78
CA ILE A 10 27.57 1.36 36.64
C ILE A 10 26.22 0.70 36.38
N SER A 11 25.16 1.28 36.95
CA SER A 11 23.80 1.07 36.46
C SER A 11 23.77 1.67 35.07
N LEU A 12 24.17 0.87 34.09
CA LEU A 12 23.87 1.11 32.69
C LEU A 12 22.34 0.99 32.61
N LEU A 13 21.63 2.10 32.82
CA LEU A 13 20.31 2.26 32.24
C LEU A 13 20.51 2.18 30.74
N LEU A 14 20.44 0.96 30.21
CA LEU A 14 20.01 0.72 28.86
C LEU A 14 18.59 1.30 28.80
N LEU A 15 18.51 2.58 28.43
CA LEU A 15 17.33 3.11 27.80
C LEU A 15 17.11 2.20 26.59
N LEU A 16 16.27 1.17 26.75
CA LEU A 16 15.54 0.61 25.64
C LEU A 16 14.62 1.72 25.14
N THR A 17 15.20 2.71 24.46
CA THR A 17 14.52 3.26 23.30
C THR A 17 14.45 2.08 22.36
N ALA A 18 13.37 1.29 22.48
CA ALA A 18 12.84 0.66 21.31
C ALA A 18 12.72 1.81 20.30
N CYS A 19 13.69 1.89 19.39
CA CYS A 19 13.39 2.35 18.05
C CYS A 19 12.34 1.36 17.57
N ASN A 20 11.09 1.59 17.95
CA ASN A 20 10.02 1.46 17.00
C ASN A 20 10.50 2.36 15.87
N SER A 21 11.21 1.77 14.90
CA SER A 21 11.40 2.40 13.60
C SER A 21 10.06 3.03 13.31
N PRO A 22 9.98 4.34 13.05
CA PRO A 22 8.69 4.93 12.71
C PRO A 22 8.20 4.07 11.55
N GLU A 23 7.17 3.25 11.80
CA GLU A 23 6.49 2.52 10.74
C GLU A 23 6.00 3.63 9.86
N THR A 24 6.71 3.88 8.76
CA THR A 24 6.33 4.91 7.81
C THR A 24 4.86 4.63 7.52
N PRO A 25 3.95 5.57 7.84
CA PRO A 25 2.54 5.33 7.66
C PRO A 25 2.32 4.83 6.24
N ALA A 26 1.57 3.73 6.10
CA ALA A 26 1.33 3.17 4.79
C ALA A 26 0.84 4.27 3.84
N PRO A 27 1.34 4.29 2.59
CA PRO A 27 1.05 5.39 1.70
C PRO A 27 -0.45 5.48 1.43
N ASP A 28 -0.95 6.69 1.15
CA ASP A 28 -2.37 6.83 0.81
C ASP A 28 -2.62 6.35 -0.62
N TYR A 29 -3.27 5.18 -0.71
CA TYR A 29 -3.63 4.54 -1.96
C TYR A 29 -4.84 5.17 -2.64
N GLN A 30 -5.58 6.08 -1.98
CA GLN A 30 -6.79 6.67 -2.54
C GLN A 30 -6.49 7.42 -3.84
N GLY A 31 -7.35 7.19 -4.84
CA GLY A 31 -7.33 7.90 -6.11
C GLY A 31 -7.76 7.05 -7.31
N ASN A 32 -7.72 7.71 -8.47
CA ASN A 32 -7.89 7.06 -9.76
C ASN A 32 -6.50 6.75 -10.33
N TRP A 33 -6.26 5.50 -10.70
CA TRP A 33 -4.97 5.01 -11.15
C TRP A 33 -5.11 4.45 -12.56
N LYS A 34 -4.60 5.17 -13.56
CA LYS A 34 -4.68 4.81 -14.98
C LYS A 34 -3.54 3.88 -15.34
N ASN A 35 -3.83 2.76 -15.98
CA ASN A 35 -2.81 1.81 -16.42
C ASN A 35 -1.84 2.49 -17.40
N THR A 36 -0.53 2.28 -17.21
CA THR A 36 0.52 2.86 -18.06
C THR A 36 0.67 2.11 -19.38
N LEU A 37 0.22 0.86 -19.45
CA LEU A 37 0.18 0.11 -20.70
C LEU A 37 -0.96 0.67 -21.57
N GLU A 38 -0.58 1.45 -22.58
CA GLU A 38 -1.55 2.05 -23.49
C GLU A 38 -2.20 1.00 -24.38
N ASN A 39 -3.54 1.03 -24.44
CA ASN A 39 -4.32 0.31 -25.44
C ASN A 39 -5.04 1.35 -26.33
N PRO A 40 -5.02 1.22 -27.67
CA PRO A 40 -5.60 2.22 -28.56
C PRO A 40 -7.13 2.32 -28.43
N LYS A 41 -7.80 1.25 -27.99
CA LYS A 41 -9.27 1.18 -27.89
C LYS A 41 -9.77 1.29 -26.46
N LEU A 42 -9.02 0.75 -25.51
CA LEU A 42 -9.44 0.64 -24.11
C LEU A 42 -8.59 1.52 -23.20
N GLU A 43 -9.22 2.10 -22.19
CA GLU A 43 -8.55 2.75 -21.07
C GLU A 43 -8.90 2.00 -19.79
N ASN A 44 -7.88 1.53 -19.08
CA ASN A 44 -8.05 0.84 -17.81
C ASN A 44 -7.72 1.75 -16.64
N ILE A 45 -8.64 1.85 -15.68
CA ILE A 45 -8.51 2.68 -14.48
C ILE A 45 -8.87 1.84 -13.25
N LEU A 46 -7.96 1.77 -12.29
CA LEU A 46 -8.26 1.32 -10.93
C LEU A 46 -8.73 2.51 -10.09
N VAL A 47 -9.95 2.45 -9.59
CA VAL A 47 -10.49 3.42 -8.66
C VAL A 47 -10.33 2.86 -7.26
N ILE A 48 -9.47 3.49 -6.45
CA ILE A 48 -9.25 3.13 -5.05
C ILE A 48 -9.91 4.20 -4.18
N SER A 49 -10.99 3.81 -3.49
CA SER A 49 -11.70 4.66 -2.54
C SER A 49 -11.37 4.23 -1.11
N LYS A 50 -11.32 5.18 -0.19
CA LYS A 50 -11.07 4.94 1.24
C LYS A 50 -12.33 5.21 2.06
N ASN A 51 -12.64 4.32 3.01
CA ASN A 51 -13.72 4.47 3.99
C ASN A 51 -13.17 4.11 5.38
N GLY A 52 -12.83 5.14 6.16
CA GLY A 52 -12.07 4.96 7.40
C GLY A 52 -10.68 4.38 7.11
N GLU A 53 -10.39 3.21 7.70
CA GLU A 53 -9.13 2.48 7.50
C GLU A 53 -9.19 1.49 6.33
N ASN A 54 -10.39 1.19 5.82
CA ASN A 54 -10.59 0.24 4.75
C ASN A 54 -10.55 0.91 3.38
N TYR A 55 -10.13 0.13 2.37
CA TYR A 55 -10.16 0.54 0.98
C TYR A 55 -11.15 -0.32 0.18
N PHE A 56 -11.62 0.24 -0.92
CA PHE A 56 -12.33 -0.49 -1.95
C PHE A 56 -11.67 -0.22 -3.29
N ILE A 57 -11.31 -1.29 -4.00
CA ILE A 57 -10.71 -1.22 -5.33
C ILE A 57 -11.79 -1.59 -6.34
N THR A 58 -12.00 -0.72 -7.32
CA THR A 58 -12.89 -0.98 -8.44
C THR A 58 -12.12 -0.90 -9.75
N ASN A 59 -12.12 -1.99 -10.50
CA ASN A 59 -11.57 -2.00 -11.85
C ASN A 59 -12.58 -1.43 -12.86
N THR A 60 -12.13 -0.48 -13.67
CA THR A 60 -12.93 0.19 -14.69
C THR A 60 -12.25 0.06 -16.05
N ILE A 61 -13.02 -0.30 -17.08
CA ILE A 61 -12.57 -0.32 -18.48
C ILE A 61 -13.46 0.62 -19.27
N LYS A 62 -12.85 1.64 -19.88
CA LYS A 62 -13.54 2.59 -20.75
C LYS A 62 -13.17 2.32 -22.20
N ASP A 63 -14.18 2.18 -23.04
CA ASP A 63 -14.01 2.18 -24.49
C ASP A 63 -13.83 3.63 -24.97
N LYS A 64 -12.72 3.88 -25.68
CA LYS A 64 -12.32 5.24 -26.09
C LYS A 64 -13.15 5.77 -27.27
N GLU A 65 -13.72 4.89 -28.07
CA GLU A 65 -14.50 5.26 -29.26
C GLU A 65 -15.94 5.64 -28.88
N SER A 66 -16.61 4.75 -28.14
CA SER A 66 -17.99 4.91 -27.71
C SER A 66 -18.14 5.69 -26.40
N GLY A 67 -17.06 5.85 -25.63
CA GLY A 67 -17.07 6.46 -24.30
C GLY A 67 -17.71 5.60 -23.20
N LYS A 68 -18.22 4.41 -23.55
CA LYS A 68 -18.87 3.49 -22.60
C LYS A 68 -17.87 3.00 -21.57
N THR A 69 -18.34 2.86 -20.33
CA THR A 69 -17.50 2.50 -19.19
C THR A 69 -18.09 1.28 -18.49
N ASP A 70 -17.32 0.19 -18.48
CA ASP A 70 -17.63 -1.02 -17.74
C ASP A 70 -16.94 -0.98 -16.38
N LYS A 71 -17.74 -1.06 -15.32
CA LYS A 71 -17.28 -1.02 -13.93
C LYS A 71 -17.47 -2.38 -13.27
N LYS A 72 -16.41 -2.95 -12.70
CA LYS A 72 -16.49 -4.17 -11.89
C LYS A 72 -17.04 -3.86 -10.50
N ASN A 73 -17.51 -4.90 -9.81
CA ASN A 73 -17.94 -4.75 -8.41
C ASN A 73 -16.75 -4.28 -7.55
N PRO A 74 -16.96 -3.32 -6.64
CA PRO A 74 -15.92 -2.92 -5.69
C PRO A 74 -15.51 -4.12 -4.84
N MET A 75 -14.20 -4.27 -4.65
CA MET A 75 -13.64 -5.32 -3.83
C MET A 75 -12.98 -4.71 -2.59
N PRO A 76 -13.23 -5.26 -1.39
CA PRO A 76 -12.60 -4.76 -0.18
C PRO A 76 -11.10 -5.01 -0.22
N ALA A 77 -10.34 -4.05 0.29
CA ALA A 77 -8.91 -4.13 0.44
C ALA A 77 -8.48 -3.46 1.75
N SER A 78 -7.36 -3.92 2.30
CA SER A 78 -6.78 -3.40 3.53
C SER A 78 -5.27 -3.34 3.41
N VAL A 79 -4.65 -2.43 4.14
CA VAL A 79 -3.19 -2.42 4.27
C VAL A 79 -2.79 -3.57 5.18
N ALA A 80 -1.92 -4.46 4.69
CA ALA A 80 -1.36 -5.55 5.48
C ALA A 80 -0.18 -5.06 6.35
N ASP A 81 0.27 -5.89 7.30
CA ASP A 81 1.36 -5.55 8.23
C ASP A 81 2.68 -5.18 7.52
N ASN A 82 2.87 -5.61 6.28
CA ASN A 82 4.00 -5.25 5.43
C ASN A 82 3.86 -3.88 4.74
N GLY A 83 2.80 -3.14 5.03
CA GLY A 83 2.50 -1.82 4.46
C GLY A 83 1.89 -1.84 3.05
N LEU A 84 1.64 -3.01 2.47
CA LEU A 84 1.07 -3.14 1.12
C LEU A 84 -0.46 -3.16 1.15
N LEU A 85 -1.09 -2.56 0.14
CA LEU A 85 -2.53 -2.66 -0.03
C LEU A 85 -2.88 -4.03 -0.62
N GLN A 86 -3.67 -4.80 0.12
CA GLN A 86 -3.97 -6.18 -0.19
C GLN A 86 -5.45 -6.38 -0.50
N ILE A 87 -5.73 -7.08 -1.59
CA ILE A 87 -7.07 -7.52 -2.00
C ILE A 87 -7.12 -9.03 -2.06
N ASN A 88 -8.20 -9.62 -1.53
CA ASN A 88 -8.49 -11.03 -1.72
C ASN A 88 -9.38 -11.18 -2.97
N SER A 89 -8.82 -11.68 -4.06
CA SER A 89 -9.53 -11.84 -5.34
C SER A 89 -10.35 -13.12 -5.44
N GLY A 90 -10.47 -13.89 -4.36
CA GLY A 90 -11.11 -15.21 -4.33
C GLY A 90 -10.26 -16.34 -4.94
N THR A 91 -9.40 -16.01 -5.91
CA THR A 91 -8.39 -16.89 -6.51
C THR A 91 -7.02 -16.80 -5.83
N GLY A 92 -6.86 -15.86 -4.89
CA GLY A 92 -5.62 -15.58 -4.21
C GLY A 92 -5.59 -14.17 -3.66
N VAL A 93 -4.40 -13.81 -3.19
CA VAL A 93 -4.12 -12.52 -2.62
C VAL A 93 -3.32 -11.71 -3.63
N VAL A 94 -3.72 -10.46 -3.89
CA VAL A 94 -3.00 -9.54 -4.76
C VAL A 94 -2.55 -8.34 -3.93
N ASP A 95 -1.26 -8.03 -4.02
CA ASP A 95 -0.67 -6.87 -3.35
C ASP A 95 -0.49 -5.71 -4.33
N PHE A 96 -0.68 -4.50 -3.79
CA PHE A 96 -0.41 -3.24 -4.45
C PHE A 96 0.56 -2.40 -3.61
N ALA A 97 1.57 -1.84 -4.28
CA ALA A 97 2.55 -0.93 -3.70
C ALA A 97 2.53 0.40 -4.46
N ILE A 98 2.90 1.50 -3.81
CA ILE A 98 3.28 2.73 -4.51
C ILE A 98 4.80 2.74 -4.61
N ASP A 99 5.31 2.73 -5.84
CA ASP A 99 6.75 2.86 -6.09
C ASP A 99 7.22 4.25 -5.64
N GLU A 100 8.11 4.30 -4.66
CA GLU A 100 8.54 5.56 -4.03
C GLU A 100 9.25 6.52 -4.99
N LYS A 101 9.89 5.99 -6.04
CA LYS A 101 10.67 6.80 -6.99
C LYS A 101 9.76 7.50 -8.01
N THR A 102 8.73 6.79 -8.46
CA THR A 102 7.86 7.23 -9.56
C THR A 102 6.49 7.70 -9.10
N GLY A 103 6.08 7.34 -7.88
CA GLY A 103 4.73 7.56 -7.36
C GLY A 103 3.66 6.73 -8.06
N ASN A 104 4.05 5.73 -8.85
CA ASN A 104 3.11 4.85 -9.55
C ASN A 104 2.63 3.73 -8.64
N LEU A 105 1.37 3.35 -8.80
CA LEU A 105 0.83 2.15 -8.18
C LEU A 105 1.26 0.93 -9.00
N VAL A 106 1.80 -0.09 -8.34
CA VAL A 106 2.28 -1.34 -8.94
C VAL A 106 1.54 -2.50 -8.29
N GLY A 107 0.96 -3.39 -9.09
CA GLY A 107 0.24 -4.56 -8.59
C GLY A 107 -0.57 -5.24 -9.69
N SER A 108 -1.03 -6.47 -9.44
CA SER A 108 -1.77 -7.27 -10.44
C SER A 108 -1.03 -7.43 -11.80
N GLY A 109 0.30 -7.42 -11.78
CA GLY A 109 1.13 -7.49 -13.00
C GLY A 109 1.10 -6.24 -13.88
N SER A 110 0.62 -5.11 -13.36
CA SER A 110 0.52 -3.83 -14.08
C SER A 110 1.12 -2.68 -13.28
N VAL A 111 1.39 -1.58 -14.00
CA VAL A 111 1.80 -0.29 -13.42
C VAL A 111 0.73 0.73 -13.77
N TYR A 112 0.37 1.57 -12.79
CA TYR A 112 -0.67 2.56 -12.92
C TYR A 112 -0.16 3.92 -12.45
N LYS A 113 -0.46 4.95 -13.23
CA LYS A 113 -0.15 6.33 -12.92
C LYS A 113 -1.37 6.99 -12.28
N LYS A 114 -1.16 7.76 -11.21
CA LYS A 114 -2.23 8.54 -10.58
C LYS A 114 -2.81 9.53 -11.61
N ALA A 115 -4.10 9.42 -11.88
CA ALA A 115 -4.82 10.39 -12.68
C ALA A 115 -4.98 11.68 -11.87
N LYS A 116 -4.92 12.82 -12.57
CA LYS A 116 -5.13 14.15 -11.98
C LYS A 116 -6.60 14.36 -11.63
#